data_AF-A0A9E5PQT5-F1
#
_entry.id   AF-A0A9E5PQT5-F1
#
_cell.length_a   1.000
_cell.length_b   1.000
_cell.length_c   1.000
_cell.angle_alpha   90.00
_cell.angle_beta   90.00
_cell.angle_gamma   90.00
#
_symmetry.space_group_name_H-M   'P 1'
#
loop_
_entity.id
_entity.type
_entity.pdbx_description
1 polymer ?
#
loop_
_entity_poly.entity_id
_entity_poly.type
_entity_poly.pdbx_seq_one_letter_code
_entity_poly.pdbx_strand_id
1 'polypeptide(L)'
;MKKLIHPLFSVLKRYADGELRDRERAKVASHLVACAACRETVASVREVSRVARELQTTEPPAGLLERVLAARARGERVLLPAAEPRKPRSPPVRAPLAAAALVVLAAGVGYLVVLPPRNNGSSQPSVVSSADSSKGDCMPTSSLARIMVAAGIALSAACAQEPTEPPTEPAIAVQDLDASRLEPGVWTYGHVSITDGIHRSDQGSKTHVLERAAYVGMPAWRSVSAWRGQLTHSTIDTTYLEESSLAPLHQIVYLESRRRMVSEVLVTLAFRGGRIIGAVGLRKPRQVDSPLPDSVSPLVTGFEHLALLIRLLPLTRSWQGSASLVTWSPSPARLISPVSLRVVGEETVTVPAGTYECWKIEYKERNWDDVRLWVSKEKQWMVKMRFRFHAPSPDFVREAVLTRWDPGD
;
A
#
# COMPACT_ATOMS: atom_id res chain seq x y z
N MET A 1 -17.25 -6.99 34.43
CA MET A 1 -16.73 -8.15 33.67
C MET A 1 -15.43 -7.76 32.96
N LYS A 2 -14.31 -8.46 33.21
CA LYS A 2 -13.00 -8.17 32.58
C LYS A 2 -13.12 -8.44 31.07
N LYS A 3 -12.88 -7.44 30.22
CA LYS A 3 -12.77 -7.66 28.76
C LYS A 3 -11.52 -8.52 28.51
N LEU A 4 -11.71 -9.80 28.19
CA LEU A 4 -10.63 -10.69 27.78
C LEU A 4 -10.24 -10.34 26.34
N ILE A 5 -9.02 -9.84 26.14
CA ILE A 5 -8.47 -9.63 24.81
C ILE A 5 -8.05 -11.00 24.26
N HIS A 6 -8.66 -11.43 23.16
CA HIS A 6 -8.40 -12.73 22.53
C HIS A 6 -7.12 -12.70 21.68
N PRO A 7 -6.29 -13.76 21.73
CA PRO A 7 -5.18 -13.94 20.79
C PRO A 7 -5.65 -14.05 19.34
N LEU A 8 -4.81 -13.63 18.39
CA LEU A 8 -5.06 -13.80 16.96
C LEU A 8 -5.14 -15.29 16.59
N PHE A 9 -5.97 -15.62 15.59
CA PHE A 9 -6.14 -16.99 15.11
C PHE A 9 -4.80 -17.65 14.71
N SER A 10 -3.91 -16.92 14.04
CA SER A 10 -2.59 -17.45 13.66
C SER A 10 -1.73 -17.86 14.86
N VAL A 11 -1.87 -17.17 16.00
CA VAL A 11 -1.19 -17.51 17.25
C VAL A 11 -1.82 -18.75 17.89
N LEU A 12 -3.15 -18.86 17.88
CA LEU A 12 -3.86 -20.05 18.36
C LEU A 12 -3.55 -21.30 17.51
N LYS A 13 -3.42 -21.15 16.19
CA LYS A 13 -2.96 -22.21 15.29
C LYS A 13 -1.56 -22.67 15.65
N ARG A 14 -0.60 -21.74 15.75
CA ARG A 14 0.79 -22.08 16.11
C ARG A 14 0.87 -22.71 17.51
N TYR A 15 0.03 -22.30 18.45
CA TYR A 15 -0.10 -22.95 19.75
C TYR A 15 -0.63 -24.38 19.63
N ALA A 16 -1.68 -24.59 18.83
CA ALA A 16 -2.28 -25.89 18.59
C ALA A 16 -1.30 -26.90 17.98
N ASP A 17 -0.44 -26.44 17.06
CA ASP A 17 0.56 -27.25 16.36
C ASP A 17 1.92 -27.34 17.10
N GLY A 18 2.07 -26.66 18.24
CA GLY A 18 3.30 -26.72 19.06
C GLY A 18 4.45 -25.80 18.59
N GLU A 19 4.20 -24.92 17.62
CA GLU A 19 5.19 -24.07 16.92
C GLU A 19 5.54 -22.74 17.67
N LEU A 20 4.99 -22.51 18.87
CA LEU A 20 5.29 -21.33 19.68
C LEU A 20 6.52 -21.53 20.57
N ARG A 21 7.29 -20.46 20.79
CA ARG A 21 8.38 -20.42 21.78
C ARG A 21 7.82 -20.46 23.21
N ASP A 22 8.59 -20.93 24.19
CA ASP A 22 8.09 -21.22 25.55
C ASP A 22 7.40 -20.03 26.22
N ARG A 23 7.97 -18.83 26.09
CA ARG A 23 7.39 -17.60 26.66
C ARG A 23 6.03 -17.24 26.03
N GLU A 24 5.87 -17.44 24.74
CA GLU A 24 4.61 -17.18 24.03
C GLU A 24 3.58 -18.25 24.33
N ARG A 25 4.03 -19.52 24.38
CA ARG A 25 3.21 -20.67 24.75
C ARG A 25 2.61 -20.49 26.15
N ALA A 26 3.40 -20.07 27.14
CA ALA A 26 2.93 -19.82 28.50
C ALA A 26 1.85 -18.72 28.57
N LYS A 27 2.00 -17.64 27.79
CA LYS A 27 1.00 -16.56 27.72
C LYS A 27 -0.33 -17.05 27.14
N VAL A 28 -0.28 -17.82 26.05
CA VAL A 28 -1.49 -18.40 25.43
C VAL A 28 -2.13 -19.41 26.39
N ALA A 29 -1.34 -20.29 27.01
CA ALA A 29 -1.83 -21.25 28.00
C ALA A 29 -2.58 -20.55 29.16
N SER A 30 -2.01 -19.47 29.71
CA SER A 30 -2.65 -18.67 30.75
C SER A 30 -3.98 -18.07 30.28
N HIS A 31 -4.05 -17.55 29.05
CA HIS A 31 -5.31 -17.05 28.48
C HIS A 31 -6.37 -18.16 28.32
N LEU A 32 -5.95 -19.35 27.88
CA LEU A 32 -6.85 -20.49 27.68
C LEU A 32 -7.49 -20.98 28.98
N VAL A 33 -6.92 -20.70 30.15
CA VAL A 33 -7.57 -20.98 31.45
C VAL A 33 -8.87 -20.17 31.58
N ALA A 34 -8.84 -18.90 31.20
CA ALA A 34 -9.96 -17.97 31.42
C ALA A 34 -10.94 -17.86 30.24
N CYS A 35 -10.61 -18.39 29.05
CA CYS A 35 -11.38 -18.16 27.83
C CYS A 35 -11.88 -19.44 27.14
N ALA A 36 -13.18 -19.70 27.20
CA ALA A 36 -13.81 -20.85 26.54
C ALA A 36 -13.73 -20.80 25.00
N ALA A 37 -13.99 -19.63 24.39
CA ALA A 37 -13.97 -19.48 22.91
C ALA A 37 -12.60 -19.79 22.30
N CYS A 38 -11.51 -19.37 22.96
CA CYS A 38 -10.16 -19.70 22.50
C CYS A 38 -9.81 -21.17 22.70
N ARG A 39 -10.34 -21.83 23.74
CA ARG A 39 -10.19 -23.29 23.91
C ARG A 39 -10.87 -24.05 22.78
N GLU A 40 -12.08 -23.66 22.42
CA GLU A 40 -12.83 -24.26 21.31
C GLU A 40 -12.09 -24.10 19.97
N THR A 41 -11.56 -22.91 19.71
CA THR A 41 -10.75 -22.66 18.50
C THR A 41 -9.51 -23.57 18.45
N VAL A 42 -8.77 -23.69 19.56
CA VAL A 42 -7.59 -24.58 19.63
C VAL A 42 -7.98 -26.04 19.46
N ALA A 43 -9.11 -26.48 20.03
CA ALA A 43 -9.62 -27.83 19.85
C ALA A 43 -9.96 -28.11 18.38
N SER A 44 -10.64 -27.17 17.70
CA SER A 44 -10.95 -27.28 16.28
C SER A 44 -9.70 -27.41 15.40
N VAL A 45 -8.67 -26.60 15.65
CA VAL A 45 -7.40 -26.70 14.90
C VAL A 45 -6.71 -28.04 15.16
N ARG A 46 -6.65 -28.50 16.41
CA ARG A 46 -6.05 -29.80 16.76
C ARG A 46 -6.78 -30.96 16.10
N GLU A 47 -8.09 -30.87 15.98
CA GLU A 47 -8.90 -31.88 15.32
C GLU A 47 -8.60 -31.96 13.82
N VAL A 48 -8.50 -30.82 13.13
CA VAL A 48 -8.07 -30.78 11.72
C VAL A 48 -6.67 -31.39 11.57
N SER A 49 -5.72 -31.00 12.42
CA SER A 49 -4.35 -31.55 12.38
C SER A 49 -4.32 -33.06 12.69
N ARG A 50 -5.23 -33.56 13.53
CA ARG A 50 -5.38 -35.00 13.80
C ARG A 50 -5.89 -35.74 12.55
N VAL A 51 -7.01 -35.29 11.98
CA VAL A 51 -7.58 -35.88 10.76
C VAL A 51 -6.58 -35.86 9.62
N ALA A 52 -5.83 -34.76 9.47
CA ALA A 52 -4.80 -34.64 8.43
C ALA A 52 -3.66 -35.66 8.62
N ARG A 53 -3.28 -35.99 9.86
CA ARG A 53 -2.26 -37.02 10.15
C ARG A 53 -2.76 -38.45 9.93
N GLU A 54 -4.07 -38.66 10.01
CA GLU A 54 -4.71 -39.95 9.74
C GLU A 54 -4.86 -40.23 8.24
N LEU A 55 -4.65 -39.22 7.38
CA LEU A 55 -4.62 -39.41 5.94
C LEU A 55 -3.39 -40.25 5.56
N GLN A 56 -3.64 -41.33 4.80
CA GLN A 56 -2.57 -42.12 4.22
C GLN A 56 -1.72 -41.25 3.30
N THR A 57 -0.45 -41.11 3.64
CA THR A 57 0.54 -40.48 2.76
C THR A 57 1.06 -41.55 1.82
N THR A 58 0.57 -41.57 0.58
CA THR A 58 1.10 -42.46 -0.46
C THR A 58 2.47 -41.96 -0.89
N GLU A 59 3.43 -42.88 -1.08
CA GLU A 59 4.74 -42.53 -1.59
C GLU A 59 4.61 -41.94 -3.00
N PRO A 60 5.16 -40.75 -3.27
CA PRO A 60 5.04 -40.14 -4.58
C PRO A 60 5.74 -41.01 -5.63
N PRO A 61 5.18 -41.14 -6.85
CA PRO A 61 5.83 -41.85 -7.94
C PRO A 61 7.26 -41.36 -8.17
N ALA A 62 8.18 -42.28 -8.46
CA ALA A 62 9.55 -41.95 -8.79
C ALA A 62 9.60 -40.92 -9.95
N GLY A 63 10.47 -39.90 -9.82
CA GLY A 63 10.60 -38.85 -10.82
C GLY A 63 9.50 -37.78 -10.79
N LEU A 64 8.51 -37.86 -9.87
CA LEU A 64 7.44 -36.86 -9.78
C LEU A 64 8.01 -35.47 -9.47
N LEU A 65 8.96 -35.38 -8.55
CA LEU A 65 9.55 -34.11 -8.15
C LEU A 65 10.29 -33.45 -9.33
N GLU A 66 11.12 -34.21 -10.03
CA GLU A 66 11.86 -33.77 -11.20
C GLU A 66 10.91 -33.33 -12.32
N ARG A 67 9.82 -34.08 -12.55
CA ARG A 67 8.77 -33.71 -13.51
C ARG A 67 8.05 -32.42 -13.10
N VAL A 68 7.71 -32.24 -11.82
CA VAL A 68 7.06 -31.03 -11.31
C VAL A 68 8.01 -29.83 -11.43
N LEU A 69 9.29 -29.99 -11.09
CA LEU A 69 10.30 -28.95 -11.24
C LEU A 69 10.50 -28.57 -12.72
N ALA A 70 10.58 -29.57 -13.61
CA ALA A 70 10.70 -29.33 -15.04
C ALA A 70 9.44 -28.67 -15.63
N ALA A 71 8.25 -29.09 -15.23
CA ALA A 71 6.98 -28.46 -15.61
C ALA A 71 6.92 -27.00 -15.14
N ARG A 72 7.30 -26.73 -13.88
CA ARG A 72 7.40 -25.37 -13.35
C ARG A 72 8.42 -24.51 -14.09
N ALA A 73 9.57 -25.06 -14.44
CA ALA A 73 10.59 -24.38 -15.24
C ALA A 73 10.09 -24.02 -16.64
N ARG A 74 9.21 -24.84 -17.22
CA ARG A 74 8.50 -24.55 -18.49
C ARG A 74 7.29 -23.62 -18.34
N GLY A 75 6.98 -23.16 -17.12
CA GLY A 75 5.86 -22.28 -16.83
C GLY A 75 4.50 -22.97 -16.67
N GLU A 76 4.45 -24.31 -16.69
CA GLU A 76 3.23 -25.06 -16.42
C GLU A 76 2.83 -24.90 -14.95
N ARG A 77 1.60 -24.42 -14.71
CA ARG A 77 1.02 -24.34 -13.37
C ARG A 77 -0.37 -24.94 -13.37
N VAL A 78 -0.52 -26.04 -12.63
CA VAL A 78 -1.83 -26.52 -12.20
C VAL A 78 -2.23 -25.66 -11.01
N LEU A 79 -3.09 -24.67 -11.23
CA LEU A 79 -3.95 -24.21 -10.15
C LEU A 79 -4.81 -25.42 -9.79
N LEU A 80 -4.72 -25.92 -8.55
CA LEU A 80 -5.74 -26.83 -8.00
C LEU A 80 -7.09 -26.30 -8.48
N PRO A 81 -8.00 -27.11 -9.03
CA PRO A 81 -9.30 -26.60 -9.43
C PRO A 81 -9.89 -25.91 -8.20
N ALA A 82 -9.90 -24.58 -8.23
CA ALA A 82 -10.77 -23.81 -7.35
C ALA A 82 -12.13 -24.41 -7.65
N ALA A 83 -12.76 -25.02 -6.64
CA ALA A 83 -14.09 -25.61 -6.77
C ALA A 83 -14.87 -24.75 -7.75
N GLU A 84 -15.28 -25.33 -8.89
CA GLU A 84 -15.84 -24.57 -10.01
C GLU A 84 -16.77 -23.51 -9.44
N PRO A 85 -16.62 -22.22 -9.81
CA PRO A 85 -17.45 -21.17 -9.26
C PRO A 85 -18.89 -21.64 -9.42
N ARG A 86 -19.52 -21.98 -8.29
CA ARG A 86 -20.86 -22.57 -8.26
C ARG A 86 -21.70 -21.58 -9.06
N LYS A 87 -22.16 -21.97 -10.26
CA LYS A 87 -22.99 -21.10 -11.11
C LYS A 87 -23.99 -20.44 -10.17
N PRO A 88 -24.06 -19.11 -10.09
CA PRO A 88 -25.01 -18.46 -9.22
C PRO A 88 -26.36 -19.05 -9.59
N ARG A 89 -26.99 -19.78 -8.65
CA ARG A 89 -28.35 -20.25 -8.84
C ARG A 89 -29.15 -18.97 -9.07
N SER A 90 -29.57 -18.76 -10.31
CA SER A 90 -30.51 -17.70 -10.60
C SER A 90 -31.69 -17.89 -9.64
N PRO A 91 -32.07 -16.86 -8.86
CA PRO A 91 -33.33 -16.95 -8.13
C PRO A 91 -34.42 -17.22 -9.17
N PRO A 92 -35.41 -18.07 -8.88
CA PRO A 92 -36.49 -18.32 -9.82
C PRO A 92 -37.11 -16.97 -10.18
N VAL A 93 -37.07 -16.63 -11.46
CA VAL A 93 -37.74 -15.45 -12.02
C VAL A 93 -39.23 -15.68 -11.82
N ARG A 94 -39.78 -15.16 -10.71
CA ARG A 94 -41.21 -14.86 -10.65
C ARG A 94 -41.39 -13.64 -11.53
N ALA A 95 -41.97 -13.86 -12.71
CA ALA A 95 -42.31 -12.81 -13.67
C ALA A 95 -43.05 -11.65 -12.96
N PRO A 96 -42.75 -10.37 -13.29
CA PRO A 96 -43.44 -9.25 -12.68
C PRO A 96 -44.83 -9.08 -13.29
N LEU A 97 -45.83 -9.73 -12.71
CA LEU A 97 -47.22 -9.28 -12.77
C LEU A 97 -47.38 -8.08 -11.81
N ALA A 98 -46.64 -6.99 -12.07
CA ALA A 98 -46.69 -5.77 -11.27
C ALA A 98 -46.39 -4.50 -12.10
N ALA A 99 -46.43 -4.59 -13.43
CA ALA A 99 -46.40 -3.41 -14.30
C ALA A 99 -47.80 -2.80 -14.57
N ALA A 100 -48.88 -3.48 -14.16
CA ALA A 100 -50.25 -2.96 -14.33
C ALA A 100 -50.75 -2.09 -13.15
N ALA A 101 -50.10 -2.12 -11.98
CA ALA A 101 -50.55 -1.38 -10.79
C ALA A 101 -49.99 0.06 -10.71
N LEU A 102 -48.86 0.34 -11.34
CA LEU A 102 -48.22 1.67 -11.30
C LEU A 102 -48.83 2.69 -12.28
N VAL A 103 -49.49 2.23 -13.35
CA VAL A 103 -50.22 3.11 -14.28
C VAL A 103 -51.57 3.56 -13.67
N VAL A 104 -52.19 2.75 -12.82
CA VAL A 104 -53.44 3.09 -12.12
C VAL A 104 -53.19 4.06 -10.95
N LEU A 105 -52.05 3.94 -10.26
CA LEU A 105 -51.69 4.87 -9.17
C LEU A 105 -51.22 6.25 -9.67
N ALA A 106 -50.57 6.33 -10.83
CA ALA A 106 -50.20 7.62 -11.44
C ALA A 106 -51.41 8.41 -11.98
N ALA A 107 -52.50 7.72 -12.39
CA ALA A 107 -53.76 8.35 -12.76
C ALA A 107 -54.61 8.79 -11.55
N GLY A 108 -54.47 8.12 -10.39
CA GLY A 108 -55.21 8.46 -9.16
C GLY A 108 -54.62 9.62 -8.35
N VAL A 109 -53.32 9.87 -8.45
CA VAL A 109 -52.64 10.95 -7.68
C VAL A 109 -52.82 12.33 -8.31
N GLY A 110 -53.15 12.41 -9.61
CA GLY A 110 -53.49 13.67 -10.29
C GLY A 110 -54.82 14.29 -9.86
N TYR A 111 -55.71 13.53 -9.21
CA TYR A 111 -57.04 13.99 -8.79
C TYR A 111 -57.08 14.58 -7.36
N LEU A 112 -55.99 14.49 -6.58
CA LEU A 112 -55.95 14.91 -5.16
C LEU A 112 -55.16 16.20 -4.88
N VAL A 113 -54.71 16.91 -5.93
CA VAL A 113 -53.95 18.18 -5.81
C VAL A 113 -54.87 19.42 -5.75
N VAL A 114 -56.20 19.24 -5.79
CA VAL A 114 -57.18 20.34 -5.67
C VAL A 114 -57.90 20.28 -4.32
N LEU A 115 -57.22 20.51 -3.18
CA LEU A 115 -57.86 21.03 -1.95
C LEU A 115 -56.83 21.76 -1.04
N PRO A 116 -57.18 22.92 -0.43
CA PRO A 116 -56.27 23.81 0.29
C PRO A 116 -56.00 23.41 1.76
N PRO A 117 -54.97 24.01 2.42
CA PRO A 117 -54.31 23.43 3.59
C PRO A 117 -55.06 23.71 4.89
N ARG A 118 -54.94 22.78 5.86
CA ARG A 118 -55.33 23.01 7.25
C ARG A 118 -54.18 22.81 8.22
N ASN A 119 -54.21 23.71 9.19
CA ASN A 119 -53.15 24.19 10.04
C ASN A 119 -53.09 23.44 11.39
N ASN A 120 -52.00 23.70 12.11
CA ASN A 120 -51.77 23.53 13.55
C ASN A 120 -51.45 22.14 14.12
N GLY A 121 -50.34 22.14 14.86
CA GLY A 121 -50.37 21.68 16.25
C GLY A 121 -49.11 20.96 16.72
N SER A 122 -48.21 21.71 17.38
CA SER A 122 -47.38 21.32 18.54
C SER A 122 -46.63 19.97 18.49
N SER A 123 -45.31 19.88 18.72
CA SER A 123 -44.65 20.24 19.99
C SER A 123 -43.11 20.10 19.86
N GLN A 124 -42.37 21.11 20.29
CA GLN A 124 -41.04 20.97 20.94
C GLN A 124 -41.27 20.96 22.48
N PRO A 125 -40.34 20.59 23.40
CA PRO A 125 -38.89 20.87 23.32
C PRO A 125 -37.90 19.92 24.07
N SER A 126 -36.62 20.33 24.07
CA SER A 126 -35.56 20.15 25.09
C SER A 126 -34.81 18.81 25.17
N VAL A 127 -33.56 18.70 24.69
CA VAL A 127 -32.27 19.08 25.32
C VAL A 127 -31.93 18.28 26.59
N VAL A 128 -30.92 17.41 26.49
CA VAL A 128 -29.86 17.27 27.51
C VAL A 128 -28.54 16.95 26.80
N SER A 129 -27.56 17.81 27.05
CA SER A 129 -26.14 17.62 26.77
C SER A 129 -25.51 16.91 27.96
N SER A 130 -24.68 15.90 27.72
CA SER A 130 -23.61 15.50 28.64
C SER A 130 -22.53 14.70 27.91
N ALA A 131 -21.32 15.25 27.97
CA ALA A 131 -20.07 14.61 27.61
C ALA A 131 -19.80 13.40 28.52
N ASP A 132 -19.12 12.35 28.01
CA ASP A 132 -17.81 11.97 28.55
C ASP A 132 -17.08 10.94 27.65
N SER A 133 -15.79 10.87 27.88
CA SER A 133 -14.71 10.36 27.05
C SER A 133 -14.46 8.85 27.14
N SER A 134 -13.72 8.35 26.14
CA SER A 134 -12.83 7.18 26.17
C SER A 134 -13.41 5.77 25.91
N LYS A 135 -13.00 5.17 24.79
CA LYS A 135 -11.97 4.10 24.75
C LYS A 135 -11.83 3.55 23.33
N GLY A 136 -10.63 3.71 22.78
CA GLY A 136 -10.26 3.31 21.42
C GLY A 136 -10.05 1.81 21.28
N ASP A 137 -10.71 1.24 20.28
CA ASP A 137 -10.36 -0.07 19.72
C ASP A 137 -9.22 0.10 18.71
N CYS A 138 -8.07 -0.49 19.03
CA CYS A 138 -6.90 -0.57 18.17
C CYS A 138 -7.07 -1.80 17.25
N MET A 139 -7.34 -1.57 15.97
CA MET A 139 -7.30 -2.62 14.94
C MET A 139 -5.85 -3.08 14.69
N PRO A 140 -5.59 -4.37 14.41
CA PRO A 140 -4.27 -4.84 14.05
C PRO A 140 -3.86 -4.27 12.69
N THR A 141 -2.65 -3.71 12.63
CA THR A 141 -2.01 -2.99 11.51
C THR A 141 -1.75 -3.83 10.24
N SER A 142 -2.05 -5.13 10.26
CA SER A 142 -1.68 -6.06 9.19
C SER A 142 -2.59 -6.02 7.95
N SER A 143 -3.86 -5.68 8.09
CA SER A 143 -4.80 -5.65 6.96
C SER A 143 -4.58 -4.43 6.05
N LEU A 144 -4.31 -3.27 6.64
CA LEU A 144 -3.97 -2.06 5.89
C LEU A 144 -2.63 -2.22 5.19
N ALA A 145 -1.59 -2.74 5.86
CA ALA A 145 -0.31 -3.02 5.22
C ALA A 145 -0.45 -3.91 3.96
N ARG A 146 -1.29 -4.95 4.00
CA ARG A 146 -1.54 -5.82 2.83
C ARG A 146 -2.28 -5.11 1.70
N ILE A 147 -3.29 -4.28 2.02
CA ILE A 147 -4.01 -3.48 1.03
C ILE A 147 -3.06 -2.47 0.37
N MET A 148 -2.19 -1.84 1.15
CA MET A 148 -1.26 -0.81 0.69
C MET A 148 -0.16 -1.40 -0.21
N VAL A 149 0.46 -2.51 0.20
CA VAL A 149 1.44 -3.24 -0.63
C VAL A 149 0.80 -3.73 -1.94
N ALA A 150 -0.42 -4.24 -1.90
CA ALA A 150 -1.16 -4.67 -3.10
C ALA A 150 -1.59 -3.50 -4.00
N ALA A 151 -1.79 -2.31 -3.42
CA ALA A 151 -2.12 -1.08 -4.14
C ALA A 151 -0.87 -0.38 -4.72
N GLY A 152 0.29 -1.05 -4.74
CA GLY A 152 1.52 -0.47 -5.27
C GLY A 152 2.05 0.71 -4.45
N ILE A 153 1.49 0.92 -3.27
CA ILE A 153 1.93 1.92 -2.31
C ILE A 153 3.08 1.30 -1.54
N ALA A 154 4.24 1.96 -1.54
CA ALA A 154 5.39 1.53 -0.76
C ALA A 154 5.14 1.76 0.74
N LEU A 155 4.27 0.95 1.35
CA LEU A 155 4.22 0.83 2.80
C LEU A 155 5.03 -0.36 3.24
N SER A 156 6.01 -0.06 4.08
CA SER A 156 6.68 -1.02 4.93
C SER A 156 5.64 -1.87 5.69
N ALA A 157 5.47 -3.13 5.29
CA ALA A 157 4.62 -4.09 6.00
C ALA A 157 5.20 -4.51 7.37
N ALA A 158 6.36 -3.98 7.76
CA ALA A 158 7.07 -4.27 9.00
C ALA A 158 6.48 -3.50 10.21
N CYS A 159 5.20 -3.73 10.51
CA CYS A 159 4.61 -3.28 11.77
C CYS A 159 4.88 -4.26 12.96
N ALA A 160 5.78 -5.24 12.82
CA ALA A 160 5.92 -6.31 13.83
C ALA A 160 7.34 -6.83 14.10
N GLN A 161 8.41 -6.25 13.54
CA GLN A 161 9.80 -6.65 13.86
C GLN A 161 10.49 -5.58 14.71
N GLU A 162 11.26 -6.04 15.69
CA GLU A 162 12.18 -5.20 16.49
C GLU A 162 13.17 -4.45 15.58
N PRO A 163 13.65 -3.27 15.98
CA PRO A 163 14.47 -2.42 15.12
C PRO A 163 15.77 -3.10 14.71
N THR A 164 16.06 -3.15 13.41
CA THR A 164 17.45 -3.15 12.94
C THR A 164 17.95 -1.72 13.07
N GLU A 165 19.10 -1.53 13.72
CA GLU A 165 19.74 -0.21 13.81
C GLU A 165 19.88 0.40 12.40
N PRO A 166 19.62 1.71 12.23
CA PRO A 166 19.83 2.37 10.96
C PRO A 166 21.30 2.23 10.53
N PRO A 167 21.59 2.19 9.22
CA PRO A 167 22.96 2.08 8.74
C PRO A 167 23.84 3.20 9.31
N THR A 168 25.00 2.83 9.84
CA THR A 168 25.99 3.69 10.52
C THR A 168 26.81 4.56 9.55
N GLU A 169 26.50 4.57 8.25
CA GLU A 169 27.21 5.42 7.30
C GLU A 169 26.83 6.90 7.52
N PRO A 170 27.79 7.84 7.48
CA PRO A 170 27.49 9.26 7.63
C PRO A 170 26.54 9.72 6.50
N ALA A 171 25.40 10.27 6.89
CA ALA A 171 24.42 10.83 5.96
C ALA A 171 25.00 12.07 5.28
N ILE A 172 25.38 11.94 4.00
CA ILE A 172 25.80 13.07 3.17
C ILE A 172 24.53 13.67 2.59
N ALA A 173 24.03 14.76 3.17
CA ALA A 173 22.84 15.41 2.65
C ALA A 173 23.08 15.81 1.19
N VAL A 174 22.11 15.50 0.33
CA VAL A 174 22.13 15.92 -1.07
C VAL A 174 22.20 17.45 -1.16
N GLN A 175 23.06 17.96 -2.04
CA GLN A 175 23.26 19.38 -2.33
C GLN A 175 23.31 19.60 -3.85
N ASP A 176 23.46 20.86 -4.28
CA ASP A 176 23.67 21.26 -5.68
C ASP A 176 22.57 20.80 -6.65
N LEU A 177 21.32 21.05 -6.27
CA LEU A 177 20.15 20.71 -7.08
C LEU A 177 20.04 21.62 -8.31
N ASP A 178 20.06 21.02 -9.50
CA ASP A 178 19.84 21.71 -10.77
C ASP A 178 18.35 21.63 -11.18
N ALA A 179 17.55 22.57 -10.69
CA ALA A 179 16.12 22.64 -10.98
C ALA A 179 15.80 22.88 -12.46
N SER A 180 16.76 23.32 -13.28
CA SER A 180 16.56 23.53 -14.72
C SER A 180 16.31 22.23 -15.50
N ARG A 181 16.64 21.09 -14.89
CA ARG A 181 16.44 19.75 -15.45
C ARG A 181 15.01 19.23 -15.34
N LEU A 182 14.13 19.93 -14.61
CA LEU A 182 12.74 19.53 -14.48
C LEU A 182 11.89 20.08 -15.62
N GLU A 183 11.23 19.16 -16.30
CA GLU A 183 10.25 19.44 -17.35
C GLU A 183 8.92 18.76 -17.02
N PRO A 184 7.77 19.40 -17.35
CA PRO A 184 6.49 18.72 -17.34
C PRO A 184 6.49 17.45 -18.19
N GLY A 185 5.75 16.44 -17.77
CA GLY A 185 5.67 15.20 -18.52
C GLY A 185 4.88 14.10 -17.84
N VAL A 186 4.69 13.03 -18.59
CA VAL A 186 3.98 11.83 -18.16
C VAL A 186 4.88 10.63 -18.35
N TRP A 187 5.20 9.93 -17.26
CA TRP A 187 5.97 8.68 -17.27
C TRP A 187 5.06 7.53 -16.89
N THR A 188 4.99 6.50 -17.72
CA THR A 188 4.24 5.28 -17.42
C THR A 188 5.19 4.13 -17.16
N TYR A 189 4.95 3.43 -16.05
CA TYR A 189 5.72 2.28 -15.59
C TYR A 189 4.86 1.03 -15.60
N GLY A 190 5.39 -0.04 -16.19
CA GLY A 190 4.84 -1.38 -16.06
C GLY A 190 5.45 -2.06 -14.84
N HIS A 191 4.63 -2.72 -14.03
CA HIS A 191 5.08 -3.38 -12.81
C HIS A 191 4.89 -4.89 -12.89
N VAL A 192 5.92 -5.63 -12.51
CA VAL A 192 5.87 -7.08 -12.45
C VAL A 192 6.40 -7.56 -11.10
N SER A 193 5.78 -8.61 -10.58
CA SER A 193 6.29 -9.35 -9.44
C SER A 193 6.96 -10.62 -9.95
N ILE A 194 8.15 -10.91 -9.45
CA ILE A 194 8.93 -12.10 -9.76
C ILE A 194 8.99 -12.94 -8.49
N THR A 195 8.50 -14.18 -8.55
CA THR A 195 8.53 -15.14 -7.43
C THR A 195 9.44 -16.32 -7.80
N ASP A 196 10.23 -16.78 -6.84
CA ASP A 196 11.19 -17.88 -6.99
C ASP A 196 12.21 -17.63 -8.13
N GLY A 197 12.47 -16.36 -8.46
CA GLY A 197 13.34 -15.94 -9.57
C GLY A 197 12.82 -16.22 -10.99
N ILE A 198 11.74 -16.99 -11.14
CA ILE A 198 11.28 -17.50 -12.44
C ILE A 198 9.90 -16.93 -12.80
N HIS A 199 8.96 -16.86 -11.84
CA HIS A 199 7.58 -16.54 -12.15
C HIS A 199 7.33 -15.04 -12.18
N ARG A 200 7.15 -14.49 -13.38
CA ARG A 200 6.75 -13.10 -13.59
C ARG A 200 5.21 -13.01 -13.64
N SER A 201 4.65 -12.13 -12.83
CA SER A 201 3.22 -11.81 -12.81
C SER A 201 3.03 -10.31 -13.00
N ASP A 202 2.24 -9.92 -14.00
CA ASP A 202 1.87 -8.53 -14.21
C ASP A 202 1.08 -8.00 -13.01
N GLN A 203 1.50 -6.85 -12.49
CA GLN A 203 0.85 -6.19 -11.36
C GLN A 203 0.00 -5.01 -11.81
N GLY A 204 0.09 -4.62 -13.08
CA GLY A 204 -0.52 -3.42 -13.64
C GLY A 204 0.50 -2.33 -13.92
N SER A 205 0.01 -1.10 -14.04
CA SER A 205 0.83 0.05 -14.40
C SER A 205 0.68 1.21 -13.42
N LYS A 206 1.71 2.04 -13.37
CA LYS A 206 1.72 3.31 -12.65
C LYS A 206 1.98 4.44 -13.63
N THR A 207 1.19 5.50 -13.57
CA THR A 207 1.44 6.73 -14.33
C THR A 207 1.89 7.81 -13.35
N HIS A 208 2.95 8.51 -13.67
CA HIS A 208 3.45 9.67 -12.94
C HIS A 208 3.39 10.88 -13.86
N VAL A 209 2.60 11.88 -13.47
CA VAL A 209 2.45 13.17 -14.14
C VAL A 209 3.17 14.21 -13.30
N LEU A 210 4.00 15.02 -13.96
CA LEU A 210 4.58 16.24 -13.40
C LEU A 210 4.12 17.42 -14.22
N GLU A 211 3.64 18.47 -13.57
CA GLU A 211 3.22 19.70 -14.24
C GLU A 211 3.48 20.91 -13.34
N ARG A 212 3.59 22.09 -13.96
CA ARG A 212 3.64 23.34 -13.22
C ARG A 212 2.27 23.66 -12.65
N ALA A 213 2.25 24.19 -11.44
CA ALA A 213 1.03 24.51 -10.71
C ALA A 213 1.27 25.67 -9.75
N ALA A 214 0.25 25.99 -8.97
CA ALA A 214 0.38 26.83 -7.79
C ALA A 214 -0.29 26.14 -6.60
N TYR A 215 0.29 26.31 -5.41
CA TYR A 215 -0.29 25.84 -4.16
C TYR A 215 -0.39 27.00 -3.18
N VAL A 216 -1.62 27.35 -2.79
CA VAL A 216 -1.89 28.50 -1.90
C VAL A 216 -1.22 29.79 -2.41
N GLY A 217 -1.30 30.02 -3.73
CA GLY A 217 -0.75 31.20 -4.39
C GLY A 217 0.77 31.19 -4.63
N MET A 218 1.49 30.15 -4.20
CA MET A 218 2.93 30.00 -4.46
C MET A 218 3.17 29.12 -5.69
N PRO A 219 4.15 29.47 -6.57
CA PRO A 219 4.58 28.58 -7.65
C PRO A 219 5.03 27.22 -7.11
N ALA A 220 4.55 26.15 -7.72
CA ALA A 220 4.78 24.79 -7.27
C ALA A 220 4.80 23.80 -8.43
N TRP A 221 5.43 22.64 -8.23
CA TRP A 221 5.19 21.47 -9.05
C TRP A 221 4.03 20.66 -8.48
N ARG A 222 3.13 20.19 -9.35
CA ARG A 222 2.14 19.16 -8.99
C ARG A 222 2.62 17.83 -9.56
N SER A 223 2.92 16.90 -8.65
CA SER A 223 3.32 15.53 -8.95
C SER A 223 2.14 14.60 -8.65
N VAL A 224 1.54 14.01 -9.67
CA VAL A 224 0.42 13.07 -9.54
C VAL A 224 0.87 11.67 -9.93
N SER A 225 0.67 10.69 -9.06
CA SER A 225 1.00 9.30 -9.32
C SER A 225 -0.24 8.42 -9.18
N ALA A 226 -0.65 7.79 -10.27
CA ALA A 226 -1.83 6.93 -10.31
C ALA A 226 -1.43 5.46 -10.52
N TRP A 227 -1.79 4.59 -9.58
CA TRP A 227 -1.64 3.15 -9.68
C TRP A 227 -2.92 2.52 -10.24
N ARG A 228 -2.77 1.74 -11.31
CA ARG A 228 -3.81 0.88 -11.88
C ARG A 228 -3.37 -0.58 -11.78
N GLY A 229 -3.63 -1.16 -10.61
CA GLY A 229 -3.34 -2.56 -10.34
C GLY A 229 -4.36 -3.54 -10.93
N GLN A 230 -3.95 -4.80 -11.08
CA GLN A 230 -4.86 -5.92 -11.41
C GLN A 230 -5.76 -6.33 -10.23
N LEU A 231 -5.34 -6.09 -8.98
CA LEU A 231 -6.08 -6.45 -7.76
C LEU A 231 -6.89 -5.26 -7.24
N THR A 232 -8.19 -5.49 -6.97
CA THR A 232 -9.26 -4.75 -6.23
C THR A 232 -9.18 -3.26 -5.86
N HIS A 233 -8.06 -2.56 -5.92
CA HIS A 233 -7.89 -1.16 -5.53
C HIS A 233 -6.96 -0.39 -6.48
N SER A 234 -7.25 0.88 -6.71
CA SER A 234 -6.39 1.88 -7.35
C SER A 234 -5.87 2.87 -6.30
N THR A 235 -4.80 3.58 -6.60
CA THR A 235 -4.29 4.65 -5.73
C THR A 235 -3.96 5.87 -6.55
N ILE A 236 -4.24 7.05 -5.99
CA ILE A 236 -3.79 8.32 -6.56
C ILE A 236 -3.07 9.08 -5.46
N ASP A 237 -1.78 9.34 -5.65
CA ASP A 237 -0.96 10.22 -4.83
C ASP A 237 -0.83 11.56 -5.56
N THR A 238 -1.15 12.66 -4.89
CA THR A 238 -0.89 14.01 -5.39
C THR A 238 -0.03 14.73 -4.38
N THR A 239 1.17 15.11 -4.80
CA THR A 239 2.09 15.89 -4.00
C THR A 239 2.35 17.24 -4.69
N TYR A 240 2.20 18.33 -3.94
CA TYR A 240 2.65 19.66 -4.31
C TYR A 240 4.05 19.90 -3.73
N LEU A 241 4.97 20.33 -4.58
CA LEU A 241 6.38 20.58 -4.25
C LEU A 241 6.72 22.04 -4.54
N GLU A 242 7.52 22.67 -3.69
CA GLU A 242 8.07 23.99 -3.98
C GLU A 242 8.90 23.97 -5.26
N GLU A 243 8.73 24.97 -6.13
CA GLU A 243 9.29 24.96 -7.47
C GLU A 243 10.83 24.92 -7.51
N SER A 244 11.49 25.58 -6.57
CA SER A 244 12.95 25.75 -6.54
C SER A 244 13.68 24.62 -5.80
N SER A 245 13.12 24.15 -4.67
CA SER A 245 13.79 23.24 -3.75
C SER A 245 13.26 21.80 -3.82
N LEU A 246 12.11 21.60 -4.47
CA LEU A 246 11.28 20.39 -4.36
C LEU A 246 10.85 20.05 -2.92
N ALA A 247 10.97 20.98 -1.96
CA ALA A 247 10.43 20.75 -0.63
C ALA A 247 8.92 20.44 -0.73
N PRO A 248 8.43 19.36 -0.11
CA PRO A 248 7.02 19.06 -0.18
C PRO A 248 6.24 20.15 0.55
N LEU A 249 5.10 20.56 -0.02
CA LEU A 249 4.19 21.55 0.54
C LEU A 249 2.93 20.84 1.07
N HIS A 250 2.41 19.91 0.29
CA HIS A 250 1.20 19.16 0.61
C HIS A 250 1.15 17.82 -0.13
N GLN A 251 0.73 16.75 0.54
CA GLN A 251 0.53 15.44 -0.05
C GLN A 251 -0.87 14.92 0.29
N ILE A 252 -1.56 14.37 -0.72
CA ILE A 252 -2.85 13.73 -0.58
C ILE A 252 -2.79 12.37 -1.27
N VAL A 253 -3.18 11.32 -0.56
CA VAL A 253 -3.25 9.97 -1.13
C VAL A 253 -4.67 9.45 -0.99
N TYR A 254 -5.26 9.06 -2.12
CA TYR A 254 -6.56 8.42 -2.22
C TYR A 254 -6.39 6.94 -2.51
N LEU A 255 -7.15 6.11 -1.80
CA LEU A 255 -7.34 4.71 -2.14
C LEU A 255 -8.73 4.52 -2.72
N GLU A 256 -8.81 4.02 -3.95
CA GLU A 256 -10.07 3.73 -4.61
C GLU A 256 -10.32 2.21 -4.55
N SER A 257 -11.46 1.78 -4.01
CA SER A 257 -11.83 0.36 -3.97
C SER A 257 -12.75 -0.02 -5.11
N ARG A 258 -12.29 -0.89 -6.02
CA ARG A 258 -13.13 -1.43 -7.11
C ARG A 258 -14.32 -2.25 -6.62
N ARG A 259 -14.26 -2.79 -5.39
CA ARG A 259 -15.37 -3.58 -4.81
C ARG A 259 -16.52 -2.73 -4.30
N ARG A 260 -16.29 -1.46 -3.99
CA ARG A 260 -17.32 -0.58 -3.41
C ARG A 260 -17.60 0.68 -4.24
N MET A 261 -16.83 0.95 -5.31
CA MET A 261 -16.87 2.21 -6.07
C MET A 261 -16.81 3.44 -5.17
N VAL A 262 -16.03 3.37 -4.09
CA VAL A 262 -15.82 4.51 -3.18
C VAL A 262 -14.33 4.80 -3.13
N SER A 263 -13.99 6.08 -3.29
CA SER A 263 -12.66 6.63 -3.00
C SER A 263 -12.61 7.08 -1.55
N GLU A 264 -11.62 6.60 -0.80
CA GLU A 264 -11.38 6.97 0.59
C GLU A 264 -10.02 7.70 0.68
N VAL A 265 -10.00 8.87 1.35
CA VAL A 265 -8.75 9.58 1.64
C VAL A 265 -7.97 8.74 2.64
N LEU A 266 -6.73 8.45 2.30
CA LEU A 266 -5.83 7.61 3.08
C LEU A 266 -4.77 8.44 3.80
N VAL A 267 -4.27 9.49 3.15
CA VAL A 267 -3.26 10.40 3.68
C VAL A 267 -3.60 11.83 3.28
N THR A 268 -3.44 12.75 4.20
CA THR A 268 -3.37 14.20 3.92
C THR A 268 -2.30 14.77 4.83
N LEU A 269 -1.22 15.31 4.26
CA LEU A 269 -0.10 15.87 5.01
C LEU A 269 0.25 17.24 4.45
N ALA A 270 0.41 18.23 5.33
CA ALA A 270 0.94 19.55 5.05
C ALA A 270 2.31 19.70 5.70
N PHE A 271 3.22 20.33 4.98
CA PHE A 271 4.61 20.52 5.38
C PHE A 271 4.86 22.02 5.48
N ARG A 272 4.90 22.54 6.71
CA ARG A 272 5.03 23.99 6.94
C ARG A 272 5.59 24.30 8.32
N GLY A 273 6.42 25.34 8.40
CA GLY A 273 6.97 25.85 9.66
C GLY A 273 7.75 24.79 10.45
N GLY A 274 8.54 23.96 9.77
CA GLY A 274 9.31 22.89 10.42
C GLY A 274 8.43 21.80 11.05
N ARG A 275 7.25 21.53 10.48
CA ARG A 275 6.32 20.49 10.95
C ARG A 275 5.66 19.75 9.81
N ILE A 276 5.29 18.50 10.08
CA ILE A 276 4.36 17.69 9.29
C ILE A 276 3.05 17.61 10.06
N ILE A 277 1.96 18.09 9.47
CA ILE A 277 0.64 18.12 10.08
C ILE A 277 -0.37 17.46 9.15
N GLY A 278 -1.30 16.67 9.66
CA GLY A 278 -2.39 16.14 8.85
C GLY A 278 -2.96 14.86 9.44
N ALA A 279 -3.38 13.93 8.59
CA ALA A 279 -3.93 12.67 9.06
C ALA A 279 -3.64 11.49 8.12
N VAL A 280 -3.54 10.30 8.73
CA VAL A 280 -3.29 9.03 8.04
C VAL A 280 -4.29 7.98 8.47
N GLY A 281 -4.92 7.32 7.51
CA GLY A 281 -5.88 6.24 7.67
C GLY A 281 -7.21 6.53 6.96
N LEU A 282 -7.97 5.47 6.67
CA LEU A 282 -9.21 5.54 5.89
C LEU A 282 -10.43 5.95 6.73
N ARG A 283 -10.84 5.10 7.69
CA ARG A 283 -12.09 5.28 8.45
C ARG A 283 -11.96 6.03 9.78
N LYS A 284 -10.81 5.87 10.44
CA LYS A 284 -10.47 6.52 11.71
C LYS A 284 -9.09 7.13 11.52
N PRO A 285 -8.99 8.23 10.75
CA PRO A 285 -7.71 8.83 10.43
C PRO A 285 -7.03 9.26 11.73
N ARG A 286 -5.77 8.87 11.90
CA ARG A 286 -4.94 9.31 13.02
C ARG A 286 -4.32 10.64 12.65
N GLN A 287 -4.44 11.61 13.55
CA GLN A 287 -3.78 12.89 13.38
C GLN A 287 -2.27 12.71 13.47
N VAL A 288 -1.58 13.39 12.57
CA VAL A 288 -0.14 13.54 12.52
C VAL A 288 0.15 14.99 12.88
N ASP A 289 0.99 15.17 13.89
CA ASP A 289 1.60 16.45 14.21
C ASP A 289 3.00 16.15 14.72
N SER A 290 3.99 16.34 13.86
CA SER A 290 5.37 15.96 14.12
C SER A 290 6.31 17.10 13.76
N PRO A 291 7.33 17.39 14.59
CA PRO A 291 8.39 18.29 14.20
C PRO A 291 9.16 17.73 12.99
N LEU A 292 9.65 18.64 12.15
CA LEU A 292 10.46 18.40 10.97
C LEU A 292 11.72 19.29 11.10
N PRO A 293 12.80 18.77 11.72
CA PRO A 293 14.03 19.53 11.88
C PRO A 293 14.76 19.69 10.53
N ASP A 294 15.47 20.80 10.32
CA ASP A 294 16.19 21.07 9.07
C ASP A 294 17.23 19.99 8.72
N SER A 295 17.73 19.27 9.73
CA SER A 295 18.68 18.15 9.58
C SER A 295 18.16 16.97 8.76
N VAL A 296 16.85 16.91 8.47
CA VAL A 296 16.26 15.84 7.64
C VAL A 296 16.08 16.26 6.17
N SER A 297 16.57 17.43 5.77
CA SER A 297 16.53 17.89 4.38
C SER A 297 17.60 17.19 3.51
N PRO A 298 17.33 16.89 2.22
CA PRO A 298 16.04 17.07 1.54
C PRO A 298 15.03 15.98 1.92
N LEU A 299 13.76 16.39 2.00
CA LEU A 299 12.64 15.53 2.37
C LEU A 299 11.89 15.06 1.11
N VAL A 300 11.70 13.75 0.98
CA VAL A 300 10.90 13.15 -0.09
C VAL A 300 9.68 12.42 0.48
N THR A 301 8.57 12.43 -0.25
CA THR A 301 7.27 11.90 0.23
C THR A 301 6.91 10.52 -0.31
N GLY A 302 7.75 9.98 -1.19
CA GLY A 302 7.55 8.71 -1.89
C GLY A 302 8.60 8.49 -2.98
N PHE A 303 8.51 7.36 -3.67
CA PHE A 303 9.45 7.01 -4.75
C PHE A 303 9.35 7.95 -5.96
N GLU A 304 8.17 8.49 -6.24
CA GLU A 304 7.96 9.37 -7.38
C GLU A 304 8.57 10.74 -7.12
N HIS A 305 8.46 11.25 -5.90
CA HIS A 305 9.20 12.44 -5.46
C HIS A 305 10.71 12.16 -5.47
N LEU A 306 11.17 11.00 -4.97
CA LEU A 306 12.59 10.62 -5.07
C LEU A 306 13.08 10.57 -6.53
N ALA A 307 12.25 10.08 -7.46
CA ALA A 307 12.57 10.06 -8.89
C ALA A 307 12.76 11.47 -9.46
N LEU A 308 12.01 12.45 -8.95
CA LEU A 308 12.20 13.86 -9.30
C LEU A 308 13.50 14.37 -8.71
N LEU A 309 13.73 14.19 -7.41
CA LEU A 309 14.96 14.63 -6.74
C LEU A 309 16.21 14.14 -7.49
N ILE A 310 16.23 12.86 -7.90
CA ILE A 310 17.33 12.25 -8.65
C ILE A 310 17.65 12.96 -9.97
N ARG A 311 16.65 13.56 -10.64
CA ARG A 311 16.86 14.32 -11.89
C ARG A 311 17.61 15.62 -11.69
N LEU A 312 17.68 16.13 -10.46
CA LEU A 312 18.36 17.39 -10.15
C LEU A 312 19.81 17.13 -9.71
N LEU A 313 20.22 15.88 -9.55
CA LEU A 313 21.50 15.52 -8.94
C LEU A 313 22.64 15.50 -9.96
N PRO A 314 23.82 16.02 -9.61
CA PRO A 314 25.02 15.89 -10.43
C PRO A 314 25.62 14.48 -10.30
N LEU A 315 24.94 13.47 -10.83
CA LEU A 315 25.36 12.07 -10.73
C LEU A 315 26.70 11.83 -11.46
N THR A 316 27.63 11.19 -10.75
CA THR A 316 28.94 10.75 -11.24
C THR A 316 29.22 9.32 -10.77
N ARG A 317 30.29 8.70 -11.27
CA ARG A 317 30.69 7.32 -10.89
C ARG A 317 30.88 7.12 -9.39
N SER A 318 31.36 8.14 -8.68
CA SER A 318 31.62 8.11 -7.24
C SER A 318 30.56 8.84 -6.42
N TRP A 319 29.42 9.16 -7.04
CA TRP A 319 28.39 9.95 -6.38
C TRP A 319 27.71 9.14 -5.25
N GLN A 320 27.52 9.81 -4.13
CA GLN A 320 26.74 9.31 -3.01
C GLN A 320 26.02 10.46 -2.32
N GLY A 321 24.86 10.18 -1.75
CA GLY A 321 24.04 11.16 -1.06
C GLY A 321 22.97 10.50 -0.19
N SER A 322 22.26 11.32 0.55
CA SER A 322 21.19 10.91 1.43
C SER A 322 20.05 11.92 1.43
N ALA A 323 18.86 11.42 1.68
CA ALA A 323 17.64 12.18 1.82
C ALA A 323 16.83 11.58 2.98
N SER A 324 15.73 12.23 3.33
CA SER A 324 14.78 11.66 4.29
C SER A 324 13.45 11.36 3.63
N LEU A 325 12.97 10.14 3.80
CA LEU A 325 11.68 9.69 3.30
C LEU A 325 10.60 9.86 4.38
N VAL A 326 9.53 10.56 4.04
CA VAL A 326 8.30 10.57 4.83
C VAL A 326 7.63 9.22 4.68
N THR A 327 7.61 8.45 5.74
CA THR A 327 6.85 7.20 5.81
C THR A 327 5.46 7.52 6.34
N TRP A 328 4.42 6.84 5.84
CA TRP A 328 3.05 7.04 6.33
C TRP A 328 2.79 6.24 7.61
N SER A 329 3.80 6.16 8.48
CA SER A 329 3.68 5.54 9.79
C SER A 329 2.86 6.44 10.72
N PRO A 330 1.86 5.89 11.44
CA PRO A 330 1.14 6.64 12.45
C PRO A 330 1.97 6.88 13.72
N SER A 331 3.22 6.40 13.79
CA SER A 331 4.15 6.66 14.89
C SER A 331 5.06 7.84 14.52
N PRO A 332 5.06 8.94 15.29
CA PRO A 332 5.93 10.10 15.02
C PRO A 332 7.41 9.73 14.90
N ALA A 333 7.90 8.80 15.75
CA ALA A 333 9.28 8.31 15.72
C ALA A 333 9.66 7.51 14.45
N ARG A 334 8.68 7.16 13.62
CA ARG A 334 8.89 6.42 12.37
C ARG A 334 8.40 7.19 11.15
N LEU A 335 7.82 8.38 11.32
CA LEU A 335 7.27 9.19 10.24
C LEU A 335 8.35 9.61 9.24
N ILE A 336 9.61 9.68 9.66
CA ILE A 336 10.74 10.01 8.81
C ILE A 336 11.75 8.87 8.88
N SER A 337 12.21 8.41 7.73
CA SER A 337 13.27 7.40 7.60
C SER A 337 14.40 7.96 6.74
N PRO A 338 15.66 7.93 7.20
CA PRO A 338 16.79 8.27 6.32
C PRO A 338 16.89 7.24 5.18
N VAL A 339 17.29 7.73 4.02
CA VAL A 339 17.62 6.92 2.85
C VAL A 339 19.02 7.30 2.36
N SER A 340 19.84 6.30 2.04
CA SER A 340 21.12 6.54 1.37
C SER A 340 21.09 6.03 -0.07
N LEU A 341 21.77 6.79 -0.92
CA LEU A 341 21.86 6.58 -2.35
C LEU A 341 23.34 6.55 -2.73
N ARG A 342 23.75 5.57 -3.52
CA ARG A 342 25.13 5.47 -4.01
C ARG A 342 25.13 4.97 -5.44
N VAL A 343 25.87 5.63 -6.33
CA VAL A 343 26.18 5.07 -7.65
C VAL A 343 27.14 3.90 -7.45
N VAL A 344 26.72 2.70 -7.87
CA VAL A 344 27.48 1.46 -7.71
C VAL A 344 27.93 0.86 -9.04
N GLY A 345 27.51 1.43 -10.16
CA GLY A 345 27.93 0.99 -11.48
C GLY A 345 27.21 1.69 -12.62
N GLU A 346 27.50 1.21 -13.81
CA GLU A 346 26.89 1.63 -15.07
C GLU A 346 26.37 0.40 -15.80
N GLU A 347 25.22 0.51 -16.44
CA GLU A 347 24.57 -0.61 -17.13
C GLU A 347 23.72 -0.06 -18.28
N THR A 348 23.81 -0.68 -19.46
CA THR A 348 22.87 -0.43 -20.56
C THR A 348 21.58 -1.20 -20.29
N VAL A 349 20.46 -0.50 -20.20
CA VAL A 349 19.16 -1.10 -19.87
C VAL A 349 18.18 -0.92 -21.01
N THR A 350 17.61 -2.03 -21.49
CA THR A 350 16.51 -2.04 -22.47
C THR A 350 15.18 -2.26 -21.76
N VAL A 351 14.23 -1.35 -21.97
CA VAL A 351 12.85 -1.39 -21.51
C VAL A 351 11.91 -1.11 -22.69
N PRO A 352 10.57 -1.28 -22.55
CA PRO A 352 9.67 -1.01 -23.67
C PRO A 352 9.72 0.42 -24.20
N ALA A 353 10.11 1.40 -23.37
CA ALA A 353 10.33 2.78 -23.78
C ALA A 353 11.65 3.04 -24.53
N GLY A 354 12.51 2.04 -24.71
CA GLY A 354 13.80 2.17 -25.41
C GLY A 354 15.00 1.60 -24.65
N THR A 355 16.20 1.87 -25.18
CA THR A 355 17.48 1.45 -24.59
C THR A 355 18.22 2.67 -24.06
N TYR A 356 18.72 2.57 -22.83
CA TYR A 356 19.30 3.69 -22.09
C TYR A 356 20.62 3.30 -21.46
N GLU A 357 21.64 4.15 -21.64
CA GLU A 357 22.84 4.12 -20.82
C GLU A 357 22.48 4.62 -19.41
N CYS A 358 22.63 3.77 -18.38
CA CYS A 358 22.16 4.10 -17.03
C CYS A 358 23.28 4.11 -16.00
N TRP A 359 23.14 5.00 -15.01
CA TRP A 359 23.69 4.83 -13.67
C TRP A 359 22.92 3.75 -12.94
N LYS A 360 23.62 2.85 -12.27
CA LYS A 360 23.04 1.90 -11.33
C LYS A 360 23.24 2.42 -9.92
N ILE A 361 22.14 2.71 -9.24
CA ILE A 361 22.13 3.30 -7.91
C ILE A 361 21.64 2.25 -6.90
N GLU A 362 22.42 2.06 -5.84
CA GLU A 362 21.99 1.39 -4.63
C GLU A 362 21.16 2.36 -3.79
N TYR A 363 19.97 1.91 -3.39
CA TYR A 363 19.12 2.59 -2.42
C TYR A 363 19.07 1.75 -1.15
N LYS A 364 19.35 2.37 -0.01
CA LYS A 364 19.26 1.75 1.30
C LYS A 364 18.31 2.56 2.17
N GLU A 365 17.34 1.86 2.73
CA GLU A 365 16.37 2.35 3.70
C GLU A 365 16.17 1.25 4.73
N ARG A 366 15.72 1.61 5.93
CA ARG A 366 15.34 0.68 7.00
C ARG A 366 14.47 -0.51 6.55
N ASN A 367 13.61 -0.34 5.55
CA ASN A 367 12.53 -1.27 5.24
C ASN A 367 12.81 -2.24 4.08
N TRP A 368 13.92 -2.07 3.35
CA TRP A 368 14.24 -2.84 2.16
C TRP A 368 15.66 -3.37 2.21
N ASP A 369 15.84 -4.64 1.84
CA ASP A 369 17.16 -5.29 1.88
C ASP A 369 18.03 -4.94 0.68
N ASP A 370 17.40 -4.88 -0.49
CA ASP A 370 18.10 -4.64 -1.75
C ASP A 370 17.17 -3.91 -2.71
N VAL A 371 17.38 -2.60 -2.82
CA VAL A 371 16.75 -1.76 -3.84
C VAL A 371 17.82 -1.29 -4.80
N ARG A 372 17.53 -1.45 -6.09
CA ARG A 372 18.37 -1.01 -7.19
C ARG A 372 17.55 -0.13 -8.12
N LEU A 373 18.11 1.03 -8.45
CA LEU A 373 17.52 2.01 -9.34
C LEU A 373 18.45 2.14 -10.55
N TRP A 374 17.86 2.23 -11.75
CA TRP A 374 18.61 2.52 -12.97
C TRP A 374 18.13 3.85 -13.53
N VAL A 375 19.06 4.77 -13.66
CA VAL A 375 18.79 6.17 -14.00
C VAL A 375 19.52 6.52 -15.29
N SER A 376 18.81 6.92 -16.34
CA SER A 376 19.43 7.25 -17.63
C SER A 376 20.47 8.37 -17.48
N LYS A 377 21.66 8.23 -18.06
CA LYS A 377 22.71 9.25 -17.96
C LYS A 377 22.32 10.57 -18.64
N GLU A 378 21.59 10.50 -19.74
CA GLU A 378 21.20 11.68 -20.53
C GLU A 378 20.08 12.48 -19.86
N LYS A 379 18.93 11.83 -19.59
CA LYS A 379 17.71 12.50 -19.10
C LYS A 379 17.52 12.40 -17.58
N GLN A 380 18.35 11.61 -16.90
CA GLN A 380 18.20 11.24 -15.48
C GLN A 380 16.81 10.71 -15.11
N TRP A 381 16.10 10.13 -16.08
CA TRP A 381 14.87 9.41 -15.81
C TRP A 381 15.18 8.10 -15.12
N MET A 382 14.36 7.75 -14.12
CA MET A 382 14.40 6.42 -13.52
C MET A 382 13.80 5.43 -14.52
N VAL A 383 14.64 4.66 -15.20
CA VAL A 383 14.23 3.75 -16.29
C VAL A 383 13.77 2.40 -15.75
N LYS A 384 14.39 1.92 -14.67
CA LYS A 384 14.06 0.66 -14.03
C LYS A 384 14.24 0.77 -12.52
N MET A 385 13.39 0.09 -11.78
CA MET A 385 13.48 -0.10 -10.34
C MET A 385 13.34 -1.58 -10.02
N ARG A 386 14.12 -2.06 -9.04
CA ARG A 386 14.03 -3.42 -8.52
C ARG A 386 14.05 -3.39 -7.01
N PHE A 387 13.08 -4.08 -6.41
CA PHE A 387 12.87 -4.13 -4.97
C PHE A 387 12.88 -5.59 -4.51
N ARG A 388 13.69 -5.91 -3.50
CA ARG A 388 13.63 -7.18 -2.78
C ARG A 388 13.15 -6.93 -1.34
N PHE A 389 12.13 -7.68 -0.93
CA PHE A 389 11.55 -7.56 0.42
C PHE A 389 12.37 -8.30 1.46
N HIS A 390 12.26 -7.86 2.71
CA HIS A 390 12.76 -8.61 3.87
C HIS A 390 12.08 -9.98 3.99
N ALA A 391 12.75 -10.92 4.68
CA ALA A 391 12.16 -12.20 5.06
C ALA A 391 10.73 -12.03 5.62
N PRO A 392 9.76 -12.91 5.28
CA PRO A 392 9.96 -14.31 4.89
C PRO A 392 9.94 -14.60 3.38
N SER A 393 10.01 -13.60 2.51
CA SER A 393 9.92 -13.82 1.05
C SER A 393 11.14 -13.25 0.30
N PRO A 394 12.36 -13.73 0.59
CA PRO A 394 13.59 -13.21 -0.03
C PRO A 394 13.62 -13.40 -1.57
N ASP A 395 12.87 -14.37 -2.07
CA ASP A 395 12.77 -14.66 -3.51
C ASP A 395 11.69 -13.83 -4.22
N PHE A 396 10.92 -13.04 -3.48
CA PHE A 396 9.92 -12.13 -4.04
C PHE A 396 10.56 -10.80 -4.41
N VAL A 397 10.61 -10.53 -5.70
CA VAL A 397 11.15 -9.31 -6.28
C VAL A 397 10.02 -8.54 -6.95
N ARG A 398 9.96 -7.23 -6.76
CA ARG A 398 9.16 -6.34 -7.61
C ARG A 398 10.08 -5.61 -8.57
N GLU A 399 9.71 -5.58 -9.84
CA GLU A 399 10.34 -4.72 -10.83
C GLU A 399 9.32 -3.74 -11.38
N ALA A 400 9.78 -2.52 -11.65
CA ALA A 400 9.05 -1.51 -12.39
C ALA A 400 9.97 -1.01 -13.51
N VAL A 401 9.42 -0.90 -14.72
CA VAL A 401 10.18 -0.46 -15.90
C VAL A 401 9.42 0.63 -16.63
N LEU A 402 10.13 1.62 -17.15
CA LEU A 402 9.55 2.67 -17.98
C LEU A 402 9.02 2.05 -19.28
N THR A 403 7.71 2.15 -19.49
CA THR A 403 7.05 1.61 -20.69
C THR A 403 6.74 2.67 -21.71
N ARG A 404 6.50 3.91 -21.26
CA ARG A 404 6.17 5.04 -22.12
C ARG A 404 6.51 6.35 -21.42
N TRP A 405 6.91 7.35 -22.20
CA TRP A 405 6.99 8.73 -21.78
C TRP A 405 6.31 9.62 -22.82
N ASP A 406 5.60 10.64 -22.36
CA ASP A 406 5.02 11.68 -23.17
C ASP A 406 5.44 13.05 -22.59
N PRO A 407 5.92 13.99 -23.42
CA PRO A 407 6.19 15.35 -22.96
C PRO A 407 4.89 16.00 -22.45
N GLY A 408 5.01 16.85 -21.43
CA GLY A 408 3.87 17.63 -20.94
C GLY A 408 3.60 18.82 -21.85
N ASP A 409 2.33 19.19 -21.96
CA ASP A 409 1.89 20.41 -22.66
C ASP A 409 2.24 21.68 -21.88
#